data_AF-A0A731XSJ8-F1
#
_entry.id   AF-A0A731XSJ8-F1
#
_cell.length_a   1.000
_cell.length_b   1.000
_cell.length_c   1.000
_cell.angle_alpha   90.00
_cell.angle_beta   90.00
_cell.angle_gamma   90.00
#
_symmetry.space_group_name_H-M   'P 1'
#
loop_
_entity.id
_entity.type
_entity.pdbx_description
1 polymer ?
#
loop_
_entity_poly.entity_id
_entity_poly.type
_entity_poly.pdbx_seq_one_letter_code
_entity_poly.pdbx_strand_id
1 'polypeptide(L)'
;QNGLINIVTIFLGLSVGAKLVADKFLQPQTLGILLLGVIAFGIGTAAGVLMAKLMNLCSKNKINPLIGSAGVSAVPMAARVSNK
;
A
#
# COMPACT_ATOMS: atom_id res chain seq x y z
N GLN A 1 0.28 20.88 6.81
CA GLN A 1 1.25 19.82 7.16
C GLN A 1 2.60 20.13 6.49
N ASN A 2 3.22 21.31 6.69
CA ASN A 2 4.11 21.82 5.64
C ASN A 2 5.59 21.93 6.05
N GLY A 3 5.97 22.71 7.07
CA GLY A 3 7.39 22.92 7.37
C GLY A 3 8.12 21.68 7.90
N LEU A 4 7.62 21.11 9.01
CA LEU A 4 8.30 20.01 9.71
C LEU A 4 8.36 18.72 8.87
N ILE A 5 7.27 18.37 8.17
CA ILE A 5 7.21 17.14 7.37
C ILE A 5 8.17 17.17 6.20
N ASN A 6 8.29 18.30 5.51
CA ASN A 6 9.20 18.41 4.37
C ASN A 6 10.66 18.24 4.81
N ILE A 7 11.04 18.86 5.94
CA ILE A 7 12.39 18.72 6.52
C ILE A 7 12.66 17.26 6.90
N VAL A 8 11.76 16.65 7.68
CA VAL A 8 11.92 15.26 8.14
C VAL A 8 11.91 14.27 6.97
N THR A 9 11.11 14.51 5.92
CA THR A 9 11.05 13.65 4.72
C THR A 9 12.38 13.67 3.97
N ILE A 10 13.04 14.83 3.85
CA ILE A 10 14.37 14.93 3.24
C ILE A 10 15.39 14.13 4.05
N PHE A 11 15.46 14.35 5.37
CA PHE A 11 16.39 13.61 6.24
C PHE A 11 16.14 12.10 6.23
N LEU A 12 14.88 11.68 6.25
CA LEU A 12 14.49 10.28 6.19
C LEU A 12 14.83 9.66 4.82
N GLY A 13 14.61 10.40 3.73
CA GLY A 13 14.99 10.00 2.38
C GLY A 13 16.50 9.76 2.24
N LEU A 14 17.33 10.69 2.74
CA LEU A 14 18.79 10.50 2.77
C LEU A 14 19.20 9.31 3.66
N SER A 15 18.59 9.17 4.84
CA SER A 15 18.90 8.07 5.77
C SER A 15 18.55 6.69 5.22
N VAL A 16 17.45 6.58 4.48
CA VAL A 16 17.06 5.33 3.79
C VAL A 16 17.95 5.11 2.56
N GLY A 17 18.22 6.14 1.78
CA GLY A 17 19.10 6.08 0.60
C GLY A 17 20.54 5.69 0.94
N ALA A 18 21.07 6.13 2.09
CA ALA A 18 22.38 5.74 2.58
C ALA A 18 22.52 4.24 2.86
N LYS A 19 21.39 3.51 3.04
CA LYS A 19 21.39 2.06 3.21
C LYS A 19 21.35 1.29 1.88
N LEU A 20 21.19 1.97 0.74
CA LEU A 20 21.17 1.39 -0.61
C LEU A 20 22.60 1.19 -1.17
N VAL A 21 23.55 0.73 -0.35
CA VAL A 21 24.88 0.35 -0.83
C VAL A 21 24.76 -0.91 -1.69
N ALA A 22 25.55 -1.01 -2.76
CA ALA A 22 25.47 -2.09 -3.76
C ALA A 22 25.39 -3.50 -3.14
N ASP A 23 26.17 -3.77 -2.09
CA ASP A 23 26.20 -5.07 -1.40
C ASP A 23 24.93 -5.41 -0.62
N LYS A 24 24.15 -4.38 -0.23
CA LYS A 24 22.87 -4.52 0.47
C LYS A 24 21.68 -4.52 -0.48
N PHE A 25 21.82 -3.90 -1.66
CA PHE A 25 20.77 -3.83 -2.66
C PHE A 25 20.82 -4.99 -3.67
N LEU A 26 22.00 -5.40 -4.12
CA LEU A 26 22.23 -6.50 -5.07
C LEU A 26 22.35 -7.85 -4.35
N GLN A 27 21.43 -8.12 -3.43
CA GLN A 27 21.32 -9.39 -2.73
C GLN A 27 20.14 -10.20 -3.29
N PRO A 28 20.26 -11.52 -3.47
CA PRO A 28 19.12 -12.32 -3.94
C PRO A 28 17.88 -12.20 -3.04
N GLN A 29 18.07 -11.81 -1.78
CA GLN A 29 17.02 -11.47 -0.83
C GLN A 29 16.19 -10.24 -1.24
N THR A 30 16.78 -9.22 -1.86
CA THR A 30 16.03 -8.01 -2.26
C THR A 30 15.07 -8.30 -3.40
N LEU A 31 15.45 -9.20 -4.31
CA LEU A 31 14.54 -9.70 -5.36
C LEU A 31 13.33 -10.41 -4.74
N GLY A 32 13.53 -11.18 -3.67
CA GLY A 32 12.45 -11.80 -2.91
C GLY A 32 11.49 -10.77 -2.29
N ILE A 33 12.02 -9.69 -1.70
CA ILE A 33 11.21 -8.61 -1.12
C ILE A 33 10.38 -7.91 -2.20
N LEU A 34 10.95 -7.64 -3.38
CA LEU A 34 10.24 -7.01 -4.50
C LEU A 34 9.08 -7.87 -4.99
N LEU A 35 9.31 -9.17 -5.20
CA LEU A 35 8.28 -10.10 -5.65
C LEU A 35 7.17 -10.30 -4.60
N LEU A 36 7.56 -10.49 -3.33
CA LEU A 36 6.61 -10.59 -2.22
C LEU A 36 5.77 -9.33 -2.07
N GLY A 37 6.34 -8.15 -2.31
CA GLY A 37 5.62 -6.87 -2.28
C GLY A 37 4.46 -6.83 -3.27
N VAL A 38 4.67 -7.28 -4.51
CA VAL A 38 3.61 -7.33 -5.54
C VAL A 38 2.50 -8.28 -5.13
N ILE A 39 2.86 -9.47 -4.66
CA ILE A 39 1.88 -10.48 -4.22
C ILE A 39 1.11 -9.98 -2.99
N ALA A 40 1.79 -9.30 -2.05
CA ALA A 40 1.17 -8.73 -0.86
C ALA A 40 0.11 -7.69 -1.21
N PHE A 41 0.37 -6.80 -2.19
CA PHE A 41 -0.65 -5.86 -2.68
C PHE A 41 -1.82 -6.58 -3.36
N GLY A 42 -1.55 -7.63 -4.14
CA GLY A 42 -2.59 -8.46 -4.77
C GLY A 42 -3.51 -9.13 -3.74
N ILE A 43 -2.94 -9.77 -2.73
CA ILE A 43 -3.72 -10.43 -1.67
C ILE A 43 -4.45 -9.40 -0.81
N GLY A 44 -3.82 -8.27 -0.48
CA GLY A 44 -4.44 -7.20 0.31
C GLY A 44 -5.68 -6.60 -0.37
N THR A 45 -5.59 -6.31 -1.68
CA THR A 45 -6.74 -5.83 -2.46
C THR A 45 -7.84 -6.90 -2.57
N ALA A 46 -7.47 -8.15 -2.85
CA ALA A 46 -8.42 -9.27 -2.93
C ALA A 46 -9.15 -9.52 -1.60
N ALA A 47 -8.42 -9.50 -0.48
CA ALA A 47 -9.01 -9.63 0.86
C ALA A 47 -9.94 -8.45 1.18
N GLY A 48 -9.56 -7.22 0.82
CA GLY A 48 -10.39 -6.03 1.01
C GLY A 48 -11.72 -6.10 0.26
N VAL A 49 -11.73 -6.53 -1.01
CA VAL A 49 -12.97 -6.69 -1.79
C VAL A 49 -13.82 -7.85 -1.29
N LEU A 50 -13.21 -8.96 -0.86
CA LEU A 50 -13.93 -10.10 -0.28
C LEU A 50 -14.59 -9.73 1.05
N MET A 51 -13.89 -8.97 1.90
CA MET A 51 -14.45 -8.45 3.14
C MET A 51 -15.64 -7.52 2.88
N ALA A 52 -15.54 -6.62 1.89
CA ALA A 52 -16.65 -5.75 1.50
C ALA A 52 -17.86 -6.57 1.01
N LYS A 53 -17.65 -7.68 0.30
CA LYS A 53 -18.72 -8.60 -0.09
C LYS A 53 -19.33 -9.36 1.09
N LEU A 54 -18.54 -9.80 2.05
CA LEU A 54 -19.05 -10.44 3.28
C LEU A 54 -19.90 -9.47 4.10
N MET A 55 -19.45 -8.22 4.23
CA MET A 55 -20.23 -7.18 4.92
C MET A 55 -21.57 -6.90 4.24
N ASN A 56 -21.69 -7.11 2.92
CA ASN A 56 -22.95 -6.99 2.19
C ASN A 56 -23.97 -8.09 2.51
N LEU A 57 -23.55 -9.21 3.09
CA LEU A 57 -24.45 -10.28 3.51
C LEU A 57 -25.18 -9.95 4.83
N CYS A 58 -24.54 -9.17 5.69
CA CYS A 58 -25.05 -8.87 7.04
C CYS A 58 -25.63 -7.45 7.17
N SER A 59 -25.36 -6.54 6.22
CA SER A 59 -25.80 -5.15 6.30
C SER A 59 -27.06 -4.86 5.49
N LYS A 60 -27.99 -4.07 6.07
CA LYS A 60 -29.16 -3.52 5.37
C LYS A 60 -28.77 -2.56 4.24
N ASN A 61 -27.67 -1.82 4.42
CA ASN A 61 -27.09 -0.95 3.40
C ASN A 61 -25.88 -1.63 2.76
N LYS A 62 -25.97 -1.96 1.48
CA LYS A 62 -24.90 -2.64 0.74
C LYS A 62 -23.75 -1.67 0.49
N ILE A 63 -22.55 -2.05 0.92
CA ILE A 63 -21.26 -1.40 0.66
C ILE A 63 -20.80 -1.76 -0.76
N ASN A 64 -20.36 -0.78 -1.55
CA ASN A 64 -19.80 -1.07 -2.86
C ASN A 64 -18.48 -1.86 -2.70
N PRO A 65 -18.34 -3.08 -3.26
CA PRO A 65 -17.11 -3.86 -3.15
C PRO A 65 -15.86 -3.14 -3.66
N LEU A 66 -16.00 -2.15 -4.55
CA LEU A 66 -14.89 -1.30 -5.00
C LEU A 66 -14.20 -0.59 -3.83
N ILE A 67 -14.96 -0.15 -2.82
CA ILE A 67 -14.43 0.47 -1.59
C ILE A 67 -13.52 -0.50 -0.84
N GLY A 68 -13.79 -1.81 -0.92
CA GLY A 68 -12.93 -2.83 -0.35
C GLY A 68 -11.51 -2.81 -0.91
N SER A 69 -11.33 -2.53 -2.20
CA SER A 69 -10.00 -2.38 -2.82
C SER A 69 -9.30 -1.07 -2.45
N ALA A 70 -10.06 -0.04 -2.05
CA ALA A 70 -9.52 1.23 -1.54
C ALA A 70 -8.95 1.13 -0.12
N GLY A 71 -9.13 -0.01 0.57
CA GLY A 71 -8.58 -0.27 1.90
C GLY A 71 -7.06 -0.41 1.95
N VAL A 72 -6.39 -0.52 0.79
CA VAL A 72 -4.93 -0.44 0.71
C VAL A 72 -4.50 1.00 1.00
N SER A 73 -3.68 1.21 2.03
CA SER A 73 -3.30 2.53 2.60
C SER A 73 -2.45 3.44 1.69
N ALA A 74 -2.57 3.37 0.36
CA ALA A 74 -1.94 4.29 -0.58
C ALA A 74 -2.75 5.59 -0.70
N VAL A 75 -2.78 6.38 0.37
CA VAL A 75 -3.52 7.65 0.43
C VAL A 75 -2.89 8.73 -0.48
N PRO A 76 -3.68 9.57 -1.17
CA PRO A 76 -5.11 9.44 -1.48
C PRO A 76 -5.39 8.60 -2.75
N MET A 77 -4.34 8.07 -3.40
CA MET A 77 -4.43 7.47 -4.73
C MET A 77 -5.25 6.17 -4.79
N ALA A 78 -5.26 5.36 -3.73
CA ALA A 78 -6.09 4.16 -3.62
C ALA A 78 -7.60 4.47 -3.72
N ALA A 79 -8.03 5.56 -3.08
CA ALA A 79 -9.42 6.01 -3.18
C ALA A 79 -9.74 6.56 -4.58
N ARG A 80 -8.77 7.25 -5.22
CA ARG A 80 -8.95 7.81 -6.57
C ARG A 80 -9.05 6.72 -7.64
N VAL A 81 -8.27 5.63 -7.53
CA VAL A 81 -8.37 4.52 -8.48
C VAL A 81 -9.66 3.73 -8.33
N SER A 82 -10.22 3.63 -7.11
CA SER A 82 -11.52 3.00 -6.88
C SER A 82 -12.71 3.85 -7.35
N ASN A 83 -12.52 5.15 -7.59
CA ASN A 83 -13.54 6.05 -8.11
C ASN A 83 -13.46 6.25 -9.63
N LYS A 84 -12.47 5.64 -10.29
CA LYS A 84 -12.37 5.61 -11.75
C LYS A 84 -13.17 4.43 -12.28
#